data_AF-A0A7C1EBX7-F1
#
_entry.id   AF-A0A7C1EBX7-F1
#
_cell.length_a   1.000
_cell.length_b   1.000
_cell.length_c   1.000
_cell.angle_alpha   90.00
_cell.angle_beta   90.00
_cell.angle_gamma   90.00
#
_symmetry.space_group_name_H-M   'P 1'
#
loop_
_entity.id
_entity.type
_entity.pdbx_description
1 polymer ?
#
loop_
_entity_poly.entity_id
_entity_poly.type
_entity_poly.pdbx_seq_one_letter_code
_entity_poly.pdbx_strand_id
1 'polypeptide(L)'
;MNLKTIGSALAIVLLATILCSAVAVLADPGEEILFLGTITDGPHALPGAKWCMVTVDQVISGPYPNCTEVKVRLYISPPFPWGYFETTLSAGDRVEVFGKYSEECTVSLNGNADYYITKYLRPQVPAINTPGLLVLVVMLAALIILGIQRREKR
;
A
#
# COMPACT_ATOMS: atom_id res chain seq x y z
N MET A 1 -45.07 -30.56 -31.97
CA MET A 1 -43.76 -30.02 -31.57
C MET A 1 -42.81 -31.21 -31.41
N ASN A 2 -41.74 -31.28 -32.21
CA ASN A 2 -40.95 -32.51 -32.37
C ASN A 2 -39.92 -32.65 -31.23
N LEU A 3 -39.88 -33.82 -30.56
CA LEU A 3 -39.01 -34.09 -29.41
C LEU A 3 -37.52 -33.86 -29.72
N LYS A 4 -37.13 -33.98 -31.00
CA LYS A 4 -35.78 -33.70 -31.51
C LYS A 4 -35.38 -32.22 -31.39
N THR A 5 -36.32 -31.29 -31.48
CA THR A 5 -36.07 -29.83 -31.45
C THR A 5 -35.85 -29.30 -30.03
N ILE A 6 -36.43 -29.97 -29.03
CA ILE A 6 -36.31 -29.61 -27.61
C ILE A 6 -34.95 -30.04 -27.07
N GLY A 7 -34.44 -31.20 -27.48
CA GLY A 7 -33.13 -31.71 -27.08
C GLY A 7 -31.96 -30.83 -27.56
N SER A 8 -32.04 -30.27 -28.78
CA SER A 8 -30.96 -29.43 -29.30
C SER A 8 -30.89 -28.06 -28.62
N ALA A 9 -32.03 -27.45 -28.28
CA ALA A 9 -32.07 -26.18 -27.57
C ALA A 9 -31.50 -26.30 -26.14
N LEU A 10 -31.82 -27.39 -25.43
CA LEU A 10 -31.30 -27.63 -24.08
C LEU A 10 -29.77 -27.83 -24.10
N ALA A 11 -29.25 -28.57 -25.08
CA ALA A 11 -27.81 -28.80 -25.22
C ALA A 11 -27.03 -27.52 -25.53
N ILE A 12 -27.59 -26.62 -26.35
CA ILE A 12 -26.95 -25.32 -26.68
C ILE A 12 -26.94 -24.40 -25.45
N VAL A 13 -28.03 -24.36 -24.68
CA VAL A 13 -28.10 -23.57 -23.45
C VAL A 13 -27.12 -24.11 -22.40
N LEU A 14 -26.99 -25.43 -22.25
CA LEU A 14 -26.03 -26.06 -21.34
C LEU A 14 -24.58 -25.81 -21.78
N LEU A 15 -24.28 -25.83 -23.08
CA LEU A 15 -22.95 -25.53 -23.58
C LEU A 15 -22.61 -24.04 -23.35
N ALA A 16 -23.56 -23.14 -23.58
CA ALA A 16 -23.39 -21.71 -23.37
C ALA A 16 -23.17 -21.35 -21.90
N THR A 17 -23.85 -22.00 -20.95
CA THR A 17 -23.61 -21.79 -19.52
C THR A 17 -22.26 -22.34 -19.07
N ILE A 18 -21.84 -23.50 -19.58
CA ILE A 18 -20.51 -24.09 -19.31
C ILE A 18 -19.40 -23.16 -19.85
N LEU A 19 -19.56 -22.62 -21.07
CA LEU A 19 -18.64 -21.62 -21.62
C LEU A 19 -18.65 -20.30 -20.83
N CYS A 20 -19.79 -19.86 -20.29
CA CYS A 20 -19.87 -18.66 -19.45
C CYS A 20 -19.14 -18.85 -18.11
N SER A 21 -19.21 -20.04 -17.50
CA SER A 21 -18.49 -20.33 -16.25
C SER A 21 -16.97 -20.50 -16.42
N ALA A 22 -16.49 -20.81 -17.63
CA ALA A 22 -15.06 -20.92 -17.90
C ALA A 22 -14.34 -19.54 -17.94
N VAL A 23 -15.08 -18.44 -18.11
CA VAL A 23 -14.50 -17.09 -18.17
C VAL A 23 -14.27 -16.49 -16.78
N ALA A 24 -14.85 -17.05 -15.71
CA ALA A 24 -14.75 -16.49 -14.36
C ALA A 24 -13.53 -16.98 -13.54
N VAL A 25 -12.66 -17.82 -14.10
CA VAL A 25 -11.54 -18.45 -13.35
C VAL A 25 -10.17 -17.78 -13.58
N LEU A 26 -10.08 -16.67 -14.32
CA LEU A 26 -8.79 -16.07 -14.68
C LEU A 26 -8.69 -14.58 -14.34
N ALA A 27 -8.84 -14.26 -13.07
CA ALA A 27 -8.16 -13.16 -12.39
C ALA A 27 -8.65 -13.21 -10.95
N ASP A 28 -7.86 -13.77 -10.04
CA ASP A 28 -7.85 -13.19 -8.71
C ASP A 28 -6.94 -11.97 -8.82
N PRO A 29 -7.48 -10.74 -8.94
CA PRO A 29 -6.63 -9.57 -8.90
C PRO A 29 -6.18 -9.44 -7.45
N GLY A 30 -5.07 -10.11 -7.09
CA GLY A 30 -4.52 -10.06 -5.72
C GLY A 30 -4.55 -8.65 -5.14
N GLU A 31 -4.80 -8.51 -3.85
CA GLU A 31 -5.15 -7.19 -3.30
C GLU A 31 -3.98 -6.20 -3.36
N GLU A 32 -4.30 -4.91 -3.55
CA GLU A 32 -3.30 -3.84 -3.49
C GLU A 32 -2.95 -3.51 -2.03
N ILE A 33 -1.70 -3.10 -1.80
CA ILE A 33 -1.20 -2.71 -0.48
C ILE A 33 -0.27 -1.51 -0.59
N LEU A 34 -0.45 -0.56 0.34
CA LEU A 34 0.46 0.54 0.61
C LEU A 34 0.98 0.42 2.05
N PHE A 35 2.30 0.38 2.24
CA PHE A 35 2.89 0.25 3.57
C PHE A 35 4.24 0.94 3.70
N LEU A 36 4.60 1.26 4.94
CA LEU A 36 5.93 1.66 5.36
C LEU A 36 6.67 0.45 5.91
N GLY A 37 7.96 0.35 5.61
CA GLY A 37 8.78 -0.75 6.07
C GLY A 37 10.26 -0.42 6.11
N THR A 38 11.05 -1.44 6.44
CA THR A 38 12.52 -1.38 6.49
C THR A 38 13.10 -2.49 5.65
N ILE A 39 14.05 -2.18 4.77
CA ILE A 39 14.73 -3.20 3.95
C ILE A 39 15.61 -4.05 4.86
N THR A 40 15.38 -5.36 4.87
CA THR A 40 16.21 -6.32 5.63
C THR A 40 17.26 -6.99 4.76
N ASP A 41 16.96 -7.20 3.48
CA ASP A 41 17.86 -7.81 2.51
C ASP A 41 17.66 -7.24 1.09
N GLY A 42 18.75 -7.06 0.36
CA GLY A 42 18.80 -6.44 -0.97
C GLY A 42 19.08 -4.92 -0.96
N PRO A 43 18.87 -4.23 -2.10
CA PRO A 43 18.25 -4.72 -3.34
C PRO A 43 19.14 -5.69 -4.12
N HIS A 44 18.51 -6.76 -4.63
CA HIS A 44 19.11 -7.74 -5.54
C HIS A 44 18.66 -7.45 -6.97
N ALA A 45 19.53 -7.69 -7.95
CA ALA A 45 19.21 -7.47 -9.35
C ALA A 45 19.81 -8.55 -10.25
N LEU A 46 19.02 -8.96 -11.25
CA LEU A 46 19.44 -9.74 -12.41
C LEU A 46 18.98 -9.01 -13.67
N PRO A 47 19.53 -9.31 -14.86
CA PRO A 47 18.98 -8.82 -16.11
C PRO A 47 17.48 -9.12 -16.18
N GLY A 48 16.65 -8.07 -16.19
CA GLY A 48 15.20 -8.19 -16.24
C GLY A 48 14.47 -8.40 -14.91
N ALA A 49 15.14 -8.38 -13.75
CA ALA A 49 14.50 -8.55 -12.46
C ALA A 49 15.17 -7.75 -11.34
N LYS A 50 14.38 -7.18 -10.43
CA LYS A 50 14.83 -6.53 -9.19
C LYS A 50 13.96 -6.96 -8.02
N TRP A 51 14.55 -7.17 -6.85
CA TRP A 51 13.79 -7.45 -5.64
C TRP A 51 14.52 -7.11 -4.35
N CYS A 52 13.78 -6.97 -3.25
CA CYS A 52 14.31 -6.85 -1.89
C CYS A 52 13.33 -7.47 -0.88
N MET A 53 13.79 -7.74 0.33
CA MET A 53 12.96 -8.12 1.48
C MET A 53 12.72 -6.91 2.37
N VAL A 54 11.48 -6.75 2.83
CA VAL A 54 11.06 -5.60 3.63
C VAL A 54 10.24 -6.08 4.82
N THR A 55 10.60 -5.68 6.03
CA THR A 55 9.72 -5.82 7.20
C THR A 55 8.65 -4.74 7.16
N VAL A 56 7.41 -5.09 7.50
CA VAL A 56 6.31 -4.12 7.52
C VAL A 56 6.26 -3.43 8.88
N ASP A 57 6.52 -2.12 8.88
CA ASP A 57 6.46 -1.28 10.08
C ASP A 57 5.02 -0.79 10.29
N GLN A 58 4.34 -0.39 9.21
CA GLN A 58 3.00 0.17 9.24
C GLN A 58 2.28 -0.04 7.90
N VAL A 59 1.08 -0.62 7.92
CA VAL A 59 0.21 -0.65 6.74
C VAL A 59 -0.61 0.65 6.68
N ILE A 60 -0.60 1.32 5.54
CA ILE A 60 -1.36 2.55 5.28
C ILE A 60 -2.72 2.20 4.64
N SER A 61 -2.73 1.27 3.67
CA SER A 61 -3.95 0.72 3.06
C SER A 61 -3.72 -0.69 2.52
N GLY A 62 -4.80 -1.45 2.34
CA GLY A 62 -4.76 -2.85 1.91
C GLY A 62 -4.72 -3.86 3.05
N PRO A 63 -4.67 -5.17 2.75
CA PRO A 63 -4.67 -6.22 3.77
C PRO A 63 -3.31 -6.33 4.47
N TYR A 64 -3.33 -6.70 5.75
CA TYR A 64 -2.11 -6.91 6.52
C TYR A 64 -1.42 -8.22 6.10
N PRO A 65 -0.09 -8.23 5.86
CA PRO A 65 0.63 -9.46 5.52
C PRO A 65 0.73 -10.42 6.71
N ASN A 66 0.51 -11.72 6.47
CA ASN A 66 0.63 -12.77 7.50
C ASN A 66 2.07 -13.25 7.72
N CYS A 67 3.05 -12.42 7.42
CA CYS A 67 4.47 -12.77 7.47
C CYS A 67 5.32 -11.64 8.02
N THR A 68 6.48 -12.03 8.54
CA THR A 68 7.46 -11.11 9.12
C THR A 68 8.10 -10.23 8.06
N GLU A 69 8.37 -10.78 6.88
CA GLU A 69 9.02 -10.10 5.77
C GLU A 69 8.22 -10.29 4.49
N VAL A 70 8.17 -9.22 3.69
CA VAL A 70 7.51 -9.17 2.40
C VAL A 70 8.56 -9.00 1.32
N LYS A 71 8.51 -9.86 0.30
CA LYS A 71 9.33 -9.72 -0.89
C LYS A 71 8.71 -8.70 -1.82
N VAL A 72 9.41 -7.61 -2.10
CA VAL A 72 9.01 -6.63 -3.11
C VAL A 72 9.78 -6.90 -4.39
N ARG A 73 9.10 -7.08 -5.53
CA ARG A 73 9.73 -7.45 -6.81
C ARG A 73 9.22 -6.66 -8.00
N LEU A 74 10.10 -6.46 -8.98
CA LEU A 74 9.79 -5.92 -10.29
C LEU A 74 10.47 -6.76 -11.38
N TYR A 75 9.70 -7.18 -12.39
CA TYR A 75 10.21 -7.84 -13.58
C TYR A 75 10.08 -6.95 -14.83
N ILE A 76 11.05 -7.01 -15.74
CA ILE A 76 10.99 -6.40 -17.07
C ILE A 76 10.24 -7.37 -18.00
N SER A 77 8.98 -7.65 -17.66
CA SER A 77 8.09 -8.56 -18.39
C SER A 77 6.63 -8.15 -18.16
N PRO A 78 5.66 -8.70 -18.93
CA PRO A 78 4.25 -8.56 -18.56
C PRO A 78 3.98 -8.98 -17.10
N PRO A 79 2.94 -8.41 -16.45
CA PRO A 79 2.04 -7.39 -16.97
C PRO A 79 2.70 -5.99 -17.03
N PHE A 80 2.38 -5.26 -18.10
CA PHE A 80 2.70 -3.84 -18.28
C PHE A 80 1.50 -2.98 -17.84
N PRO A 81 1.69 -1.70 -17.47
CA PRO A 81 2.97 -1.01 -17.30
C PRO A 81 3.77 -1.50 -16.08
N TRP A 82 5.03 -1.10 -15.98
CA TRP A 82 5.89 -1.37 -14.83
C TRP A 82 5.88 -0.19 -13.87
N GLY A 83 5.84 -0.49 -12.58
CA GLY A 83 6.05 0.48 -11.52
C GLY A 83 7.52 0.89 -11.37
N TYR A 84 7.79 1.67 -10.34
CA TYR A 84 9.11 2.23 -10.05
C TYR A 84 9.85 1.46 -8.96
N PHE A 85 11.11 1.07 -9.23
CA PHE A 85 11.99 0.47 -8.24
C PHE A 85 13.19 1.37 -8.01
N GLU A 86 13.26 2.04 -6.87
CA GLU A 86 14.34 2.96 -6.55
C GLU A 86 15.72 2.27 -6.52
N THR A 87 16.68 2.84 -7.25
CA THR A 87 17.99 2.21 -7.49
C THR A 87 19.02 2.48 -6.38
N THR A 88 18.72 3.39 -5.45
CA THR A 88 19.63 3.82 -4.39
C THR A 88 19.34 3.16 -3.03
N LEU A 89 18.41 2.20 -3.03
CA LEU A 89 18.01 1.46 -1.84
C LEU A 89 19.15 0.59 -1.32
N SER A 90 19.16 0.36 0.00
CA SER A 90 20.11 -0.49 0.70
C SER A 90 19.46 -1.08 1.95
N ALA A 91 19.99 -2.20 2.44
CA ALA A 91 19.57 -2.77 3.72
C ALA A 91 19.63 -1.72 4.84
N GLY A 92 18.59 -1.67 5.67
CA GLY A 92 18.38 -0.68 6.71
C GLY A 92 17.65 0.60 6.28
N ASP A 93 17.48 0.84 4.97
CA ASP A 93 16.67 1.97 4.50
C ASP A 93 15.20 1.78 4.89
N ARG A 94 14.57 2.88 5.34
CA ARG A 94 13.11 2.93 5.48
C ARG A 94 12.49 3.25 4.13
N VAL A 95 11.41 2.56 3.80
CA VAL A 95 10.77 2.64 2.50
C VAL A 95 9.26 2.79 2.62
N GLU A 96 8.68 3.38 1.59
CA GLU A 96 7.26 3.29 1.29
C GLU A 96 7.10 2.40 0.06
N VAL A 97 6.15 1.47 0.13
CA VAL A 97 5.88 0.48 -0.90
C VAL A 97 4.42 0.55 -1.27
N PHE A 98 4.11 0.75 -2.54
CA PHE A 98 2.78 0.58 -3.11
C PHE A 98 2.82 -0.47 -4.22
N GLY A 99 2.00 -1.50 -4.11
CA GLY A 99 1.97 -2.56 -5.11
C GLY A 99 0.84 -3.53 -4.90
N LYS A 100 0.92 -4.66 -5.60
CA LYS A 100 -0.12 -5.69 -5.60
C LYS A 100 0.41 -7.02 -5.11
N TYR A 101 -0.32 -7.72 -4.26
CA TYR A 101 0.03 -9.11 -3.95
C TYR A 101 -0.01 -9.96 -5.21
N SER A 102 1.06 -10.70 -5.44
CA SER A 102 1.15 -11.67 -6.55
C SER A 102 1.18 -13.12 -6.07
N GLU A 103 1.71 -13.33 -4.87
CA GLU A 103 1.80 -14.58 -4.14
C GLU A 103 1.75 -14.24 -2.64
N GLU A 104 1.62 -15.24 -1.78
CA GLU A 104 1.75 -15.05 -0.34
C GLU A 104 3.08 -14.34 -0.02
N CYS A 105 3.01 -13.25 0.74
CA CYS A 105 4.18 -12.47 1.16
C CYS A 105 5.02 -11.87 0.02
N THR A 106 4.45 -11.72 -1.17
CA THR A 106 5.15 -11.13 -2.32
C THR A 106 4.32 -10.02 -2.95
N VAL A 107 4.86 -8.81 -2.89
CA VAL A 107 4.33 -7.61 -3.55
C VAL A 107 5.02 -7.40 -4.88
N SER A 108 4.23 -7.36 -5.94
CA SER A 108 4.65 -7.10 -7.31
C SER A 108 4.46 -5.63 -7.65
N LEU A 109 5.47 -5.05 -8.31
CA LEU A 109 5.42 -3.72 -8.91
C LEU A 109 5.10 -3.78 -10.42
N ASN A 110 4.62 -4.92 -10.91
CA ASN A 110 4.17 -5.09 -12.30
C ASN A 110 2.67 -4.84 -12.46
N GLY A 111 2.26 -4.34 -13.62
CA GLY A 111 0.85 -4.20 -14.04
C GLY A 111 0.22 -2.84 -13.73
N ASN A 112 0.93 -1.94 -13.06
CA ASN A 112 0.50 -0.56 -12.82
C ASN A 112 1.73 0.36 -12.71
N ALA A 113 1.68 1.53 -13.36
CA ALA A 113 2.76 2.53 -13.36
C ALA A 113 2.84 3.28 -12.02
N ASP A 114 1.74 3.31 -11.28
CA ASP A 114 1.66 3.96 -9.97
C ASP A 114 2.28 3.09 -8.87
N TYR A 115 2.59 1.82 -9.12
CA TYR A 115 3.28 0.98 -8.13
C TYR A 115 4.72 1.43 -7.93
N TYR A 116 5.23 1.36 -6.70
CA TYR A 116 6.59 1.75 -6.40
C TYR A 116 7.16 1.12 -5.14
N ILE A 117 8.49 1.20 -5.05
CA ILE A 117 9.24 1.22 -3.79
C ILE A 117 10.20 2.40 -3.83
N THR A 118 10.16 3.24 -2.79
CA THR A 118 11.00 4.43 -2.66
C THR A 118 11.43 4.67 -1.22
N LYS A 119 12.50 5.44 -1.00
CA LYS A 119 12.95 5.84 0.34
C LYS A 119 11.89 6.69 1.03
N TYR A 120 11.50 6.26 2.22
CA TYR A 120 10.64 7.04 3.08
C TYR A 120 11.48 8.01 3.91
N LEU A 121 11.60 9.24 3.41
CA LEU A 121 12.14 10.35 4.19
C LEU A 121 11.04 10.84 5.11
N ARG A 122 11.17 10.51 6.41
CA ARG A 122 10.28 11.05 7.44
C ARG A 122 10.14 12.57 7.21
N PRO A 123 8.91 13.12 7.13
CA PRO A 123 8.75 14.56 7.19
C PRO A 123 9.48 15.04 8.43
N GLN A 124 10.52 15.86 8.24
CA GLN A 124 11.15 16.56 9.35
C GLN A 124 10.07 17.50 9.86
N VAL A 125 9.35 17.11 10.91
CA VAL A 125 8.53 18.06 11.67
C VAL A 125 9.52 19.14 12.07
N PRO A 126 9.40 20.38 11.57
CA PRO A 126 10.31 21.43 12.00
C PRO A 126 10.19 21.45 13.51
N ALA A 127 11.31 21.24 14.22
CA ALA A 127 11.32 21.30 15.66
C ALA A 127 10.73 22.66 16.04
N ILE A 128 9.49 22.65 16.55
CA ILE A 128 8.80 23.85 17.01
C ILE A 128 9.50 24.22 18.33
N ASN A 129 10.69 24.79 18.21
CA ASN A 129 11.41 25.42 19.29
C ASN A 129 10.74 26.79 19.49
N THR A 130 9.51 26.82 19.97
CA THR A 130 8.78 28.09 20.13
C THR A 130 8.68 28.45 21.60
N PRO A 131 9.65 29.22 22.15
CA PRO A 131 9.47 29.90 23.43
C PRO A 131 8.22 30.82 23.43
N GLY A 132 7.71 31.21 22.26
CA GLY A 132 6.50 32.02 22.11
C GLY A 132 5.17 31.34 22.50
N LEU A 133 5.03 30.02 22.37
CA LEU A 133 3.80 29.33 22.77
C LEU A 133 3.66 29.31 24.30
N LEU A 134 4.78 29.14 25.00
CA LEU A 134 4.85 29.19 26.46
C LEU A 134 4.55 30.61 26.97
N VAL A 135 5.07 31.65 26.31
CA VAL A 135 4.72 33.05 26.63
C VAL A 135 3.24 33.33 26.42
N LEU A 136 2.62 32.83 25.34
CA LEU A 136 1.20 33.02 25.07
C LEU A 136 0.32 32.34 26.13
N VAL A 137 0.68 31.11 26.53
CA VAL A 137 -0.03 30.36 27.59
C VAL A 137 0.11 31.06 28.95
N VAL A 138 1.31 31.57 29.28
CA VAL A 138 1.55 32.32 30.52
C VAL A 138 0.79 33.66 30.52
N MET A 139 0.74 34.37 29.39
CA MET A 139 -0.01 35.62 29.26
C MET A 139 -1.52 35.42 29.38
N LEU A 140 -2.06 34.35 28.78
CA LEU A 140 -3.46 33.97 28.93
C LEU A 140 -3.80 33.60 30.37
N ALA A 141 -2.94 32.83 31.06
CA ALA A 141 -3.12 32.49 32.46
C ALA A 141 -3.10 33.74 33.36
N ALA A 142 -2.20 34.69 33.12
CA ALA A 142 -2.13 35.94 33.87
C ALA A 142 -3.39 36.80 33.69
N LEU A 143 -3.94 36.88 32.47
CA LEU A 143 -5.18 37.61 32.18
C LEU A 143 -6.40 36.98 32.86
N ILE A 144 -6.46 35.64 32.93
CA ILE A 144 -7.55 34.94 33.63
C ILE A 144 -7.48 35.21 35.14
N ILE A 145 -6.29 35.12 35.74
CA ILE A 145 -6.11 35.38 37.18
C ILE A 145 -6.48 36.83 37.52
N LEU A 146 -6.02 37.80 36.72
CA LEU A 146 -6.34 39.23 36.91
C LEU A 146 -7.83 39.51 36.70
N GLY A 147 -8.47 38.83 35.75
CA GLY A 147 -9.91 38.93 35.51
C GLY A 147 -10.76 38.41 36.68
N ILE A 148 -10.33 37.31 37.32
CA ILE A 148 -11.01 36.72 38.49
C ILE A 148 -10.88 37.64 39.71
N GLN A 149 -9.67 38.14 40.00
CA GLN A 149 -9.41 39.05 41.13
C GLN A 149 -10.20 40.38 41.04
N ARG A 150 -10.54 40.82 39.82
CA ARG A 150 -11.31 42.06 39.60
C ARG A 150 -12.83 41.88 39.83
N ARG A 151 -13.34 40.65 39.80
CA ARG A 151 -14.76 40.35 40.10
C ARG A 151 -15.05 40.19 41.59
N GLU A 152 -14.04 39.89 42.40
CA GLU A 152 -14.20 39.65 43.84
C GLU A 152 -14.17 40.94 44.69
N LYS A 153 -13.75 42.08 44.10
CA LYS A 153 -13.68 43.40 44.75
C LYS A 153 -14.82 44.36 44.38
N ARG A 154 -15.91 43.87 43.76
CA ARG A 154 -17.15 44.62 43.55
C ARG A 154 -18.29 43.94 44.28
#